data_AF-A0A353WT08-F1
#
_entry.id   AF-A0A353WT08-F1
#
_cell.length_a   1.000
_cell.length_b   1.000
_cell.length_c   1.000
_cell.angle_alpha   90.00
_cell.angle_beta   90.00
_cell.angle_gamma   90.00
#
_symmetry.space_group_name_H-M   'P 1'
#
loop_
_entity.id
_entity.type
_entity.pdbx_description
1 polymer ?
#
loop_
_entity_poly.entity_id
_entity_poly.type
_entity_poly.pdbx_seq_one_letter_code
_entity_poly.pdbx_strand_id
1 'polypeptide(L)'
;MNNKLFILAIAPAMLVLGSCNKTAINEPTPKYITVSTDIATKVTTAEDGSQSFANGDKISVYAWTSDPNTVPAQGSRVVDNAINTLGTDGKWTAEPQMLWKNLKDKHYFIGVYPHADVSETDLTKVACSVDPAKQVESDILVATEFSGKIAENNP
;
A
#
# COMPACT_ATOMS: atom_id res chain seq x y z
N MET A 1 28.53 26.76 3.71
CA MET A 1 27.24 26.07 3.85
C MET A 1 26.60 26.02 2.47
N ASN A 2 26.57 24.85 1.83
CA ASN A 2 25.91 24.68 0.55
C ASN A 2 24.42 24.42 0.82
N ASN A 3 23.57 25.44 0.64
CA ASN A 3 22.13 25.29 0.65
C ASN A 3 21.70 24.53 -0.60
N LYS A 4 21.69 23.20 -0.53
CA LYS A 4 20.98 22.39 -1.52
C LYS A 4 19.48 22.58 -1.26
N LEU A 5 18.78 23.12 -2.24
CA LEU A 5 17.32 23.23 -2.24
C LEU A 5 16.76 21.80 -2.35
N PHE A 6 16.17 21.28 -1.27
CA PHE A 6 15.56 19.96 -1.24
C PHE A 6 14.08 20.11 -1.59
N ILE A 7 13.70 19.63 -2.78
CA ILE A 7 12.32 19.61 -3.26
C ILE A 7 11.66 18.35 -2.70
N LEU A 8 10.68 18.51 -1.82
CA LEU A 8 9.84 17.43 -1.33
C LEU A 8 8.80 17.10 -2.41
N ALA A 9 8.97 15.98 -3.11
CA ALA A 9 8.01 15.51 -4.11
C ALA A 9 7.09 14.47 -3.49
N ILE A 10 5.78 14.76 -3.46
CA ILE A 10 4.75 13.76 -3.19
C ILE A 10 4.42 13.14 -4.53
N ALA A 11 4.77 11.88 -4.74
CA ALA A 11 4.57 11.21 -6.01
C ALA A 11 3.45 10.16 -5.96
N PRO A 12 2.66 10.03 -7.04
CA PRO A 12 1.64 8.99 -7.13
C PRO A 12 2.29 7.62 -7.35
N ALA A 13 1.93 6.64 -6.52
CA ALA A 13 2.21 5.23 -6.76
C ALA A 13 0.93 4.50 -7.21
N MET A 14 1.08 3.37 -7.90
CA MET A 14 -0.03 2.51 -8.32
C MET A 14 0.06 1.18 -7.59
N LEU A 15 -1.05 0.79 -6.94
CA LEU A 15 -1.20 -0.52 -6.29
C LEU A 15 -2.08 -1.40 -7.17
N VAL A 16 -1.54 -2.53 -7.61
CA VAL A 16 -2.30 -3.61 -8.24
C VAL A 16 -2.49 -4.70 -7.18
N LEU A 17 -3.71 -5.20 -7.05
CA LEU A 17 -4.05 -6.19 -6.01
C LEU A 17 -4.56 -7.46 -6.68
N GLY A 18 -4.22 -8.62 -6.14
CA GLY A 18 -4.66 -9.94 -6.64
C GLY A 18 -5.30 -10.79 -5.55
N SER A 19 -5.88 -11.94 -5.95
CA SER A 19 -6.42 -12.94 -5.03
C SER A 19 -5.77 -14.30 -5.28
N CYS A 20 -5.20 -14.94 -4.26
CA CYS A 20 -4.62 -16.28 -4.41
C CYS A 20 -5.36 -17.29 -3.51
N ASN A 21 -5.84 -18.40 -4.11
CA ASN A 21 -6.12 -19.67 -3.43
C ASN A 21 -6.09 -20.82 -4.46
N LYS A 22 -5.33 -21.90 -4.19
CA LYS A 22 -5.43 -23.18 -4.91
C LYS A 22 -6.10 -24.23 -4.02
N THR A 23 -7.44 -24.28 -3.98
CA THR A 23 -8.18 -25.50 -3.61
C THR A 23 -9.66 -25.39 -3.96
N ALA A 24 -10.22 -26.45 -4.56
CA ALA A 24 -11.62 -26.56 -4.93
C ALA A 24 -12.41 -27.25 -3.80
N ILE A 25 -13.08 -26.49 -2.91
CA ILE A 25 -14.15 -27.00 -2.02
C ILE A 25 -15.18 -25.88 -1.79
N ASN A 26 -16.47 -26.25 -1.86
CA ASN A 26 -17.69 -25.42 -1.82
C ASN A 26 -17.99 -24.74 -0.46
N GLU A 27 -17.06 -23.96 0.07
CA GLU A 27 -17.26 -23.06 1.23
C GLU A 27 -16.56 -21.72 0.91
N PRO A 28 -17.10 -20.53 1.27
CA PRO A 28 -16.45 -19.26 0.98
C PRO A 28 -15.24 -19.07 1.90
N THR A 29 -14.13 -19.74 1.57
CA THR A 29 -12.85 -19.52 2.23
C THR A 29 -12.38 -18.08 1.97
N PRO A 30 -11.99 -17.32 3.01
CA PRO A 30 -11.43 -15.99 2.81
C PRO A 30 -10.23 -16.08 1.85
N LYS A 31 -10.27 -15.28 0.80
CA LYS A 31 -9.16 -15.16 -0.15
C LYS A 31 -8.11 -14.22 0.43
N TYR A 32 -6.84 -14.44 0.06
CA TYR A 32 -5.77 -13.50 0.39
C TYR A 32 -5.85 -12.28 -0.53
N ILE A 33 -5.52 -11.11 0.01
CA ILE A 33 -5.21 -9.92 -0.77
C ILE A 33 -3.69 -9.89 -0.97
N THR A 34 -3.24 -9.85 -2.21
CA THR A 34 -1.83 -9.65 -2.55
C THR A 34 -1.61 -8.23 -3.07
N VAL A 35 -0.39 -7.74 -2.94
CA VAL A 35 0.03 -6.44 -3.47
C VAL A 35 1.08 -6.63 -4.56
N SER A 36 0.90 -5.90 -5.66
CA SER A 36 1.94 -5.52 -6.59
C SER A 36 1.94 -4.00 -6.75
N THR A 37 3.09 -3.45 -7.08
CA THR A 37 3.33 -2.02 -7.06
C THR A 37 4.01 -1.59 -8.34
N ASP A 38 3.54 -0.50 -8.91
CA ASP A 38 4.24 0.25 -9.95
C ASP A 38 4.44 1.68 -9.48
N ILE A 39 5.64 2.23 -9.66
CA ILE A 39 5.96 3.60 -9.29
C ILE A 39 5.92 4.47 -10.54
N ALA A 40 5.13 5.54 -10.52
CA ALA A 40 5.19 6.55 -11.58
C ALA A 40 6.38 7.49 -11.38
N THR A 41 6.65 7.93 -10.14
CA THR A 41 7.90 8.63 -9.77
C THR A 41 8.38 8.36 -8.31
N LYS A 42 9.68 8.18 -8.05
CA LYS A 42 10.38 8.09 -6.73
C LYS A 42 11.49 9.16 -6.68
N VAL A 43 11.86 9.66 -5.50
CA VAL A 43 12.96 10.65 -5.37
C VAL A 43 14.34 10.02 -5.56
N THR A 44 14.50 8.73 -5.24
CA THR A 44 15.71 7.97 -5.53
C THR A 44 15.63 7.30 -6.89
N THR A 45 16.47 7.81 -7.81
CA THR A 45 16.62 7.32 -9.17
C THR A 45 17.93 6.54 -9.28
N ALA A 46 17.87 5.34 -9.85
CA ALA A 46 19.08 4.60 -10.23
C ALA A 46 19.87 5.39 -11.29
N GLU A 47 21.14 5.03 -11.52
CA GLU A 47 21.99 5.74 -12.50
C GLU A 47 21.36 5.82 -13.90
N ASP A 48 20.50 4.87 -14.25
CA ASP A 48 19.81 4.76 -15.53
C ASP A 48 18.48 5.54 -15.61
N GLY A 49 18.09 6.28 -14.56
CA GLY A 49 16.83 6.99 -14.55
C GLY A 49 15.65 6.19 -13.97
N SER A 50 15.82 4.89 -13.72
CA SER A 50 14.75 4.04 -13.21
C SER A 50 14.46 4.28 -11.72
N GLN A 51 13.20 4.11 -11.35
CA GLN A 51 12.70 4.32 -10.00
C GLN A 51 11.93 3.09 -9.58
N SER A 52 12.38 2.43 -8.52
CA SER A 52 11.82 1.16 -8.07
C SER A 52 11.87 1.04 -6.55
N PHE A 53 11.02 0.16 -6.03
CA PHE A 53 11.16 -0.33 -4.66
C PHE A 53 12.40 -1.22 -4.56
N ALA A 54 13.08 -1.12 -3.41
CA ALA A 54 14.22 -1.95 -3.07
C ALA A 54 13.80 -3.11 -2.16
N ASN A 55 14.58 -4.19 -2.15
CA ASN A 55 14.37 -5.30 -1.22
C ASN A 55 14.35 -4.78 0.22
N GLY A 56 13.34 -5.20 0.98
CA GLY A 56 13.11 -4.74 2.35
C GLY A 56 12.32 -3.44 2.47
N ASP A 57 11.98 -2.77 1.36
CA ASP A 57 10.99 -1.68 1.39
C ASP A 57 9.68 -2.19 1.97
N LYS A 58 9.00 -1.30 2.70
CA LYS A 58 7.77 -1.62 3.41
C LYS A 58 6.70 -0.58 3.15
N ILE A 59 5.47 -1.05 2.94
CA ILE A 59 4.30 -0.19 2.79
C ILE A 59 3.23 -0.57 3.80
N SER A 60 2.45 0.41 4.23
CA SER A 60 1.21 0.21 4.97
C SER A 60 0.04 0.08 4.01
N VAL A 61 -0.83 -0.91 4.20
CA VAL A 61 -2.05 -1.07 3.41
C VAL A 61 -3.30 -0.97 4.30
N TYR A 62 -4.31 -0.31 3.77
CA TYR A 62 -5.61 -0.09 4.39
C TYR A 62 -6.73 -0.46 3.42
N ALA A 63 -7.84 -0.99 3.94
CA ALA A 63 -8.98 -1.36 3.10
C ALA A 63 -10.34 -1.23 3.81
N TRP A 64 -11.40 -0.93 3.05
CA TRP A 64 -12.79 -0.87 3.55
C TRP A 64 -13.81 -1.14 2.45
N THR A 65 -15.06 -1.42 2.83
CA THR A 65 -16.16 -1.77 1.88
C THR A 65 -17.33 -0.79 1.86
N SER A 66 -17.30 0.26 2.70
CA SER A 66 -18.39 1.23 2.83
C SER A 66 -18.37 2.27 1.69
N ASP A 67 -18.32 3.56 2.01
CA ASP A 67 -18.29 4.63 1.01
C ASP A 67 -16.84 4.81 0.48
N PRO A 68 -16.59 4.82 -0.84
CA PRO A 68 -15.25 4.98 -1.40
C PRO A 68 -14.57 6.32 -1.04
N ASN A 69 -15.35 7.37 -0.80
CA ASN A 69 -14.85 8.72 -0.50
C ASN A 69 -14.73 8.99 1.00
N THR A 70 -15.19 8.06 1.85
CA THR A 70 -15.15 8.22 3.31
C THR A 70 -14.40 7.07 3.94
N VAL A 71 -13.14 7.34 4.32
CA VAL A 71 -12.34 6.38 5.07
C VAL A 71 -12.98 6.15 6.44
N PRO A 72 -13.28 4.90 6.82
CA PRO A 72 -13.81 4.61 8.15
C PRO A 72 -12.74 4.77 9.22
N ALA A 73 -13.19 5.06 10.44
CA ALA A 73 -12.32 5.14 11.61
C ALA A 73 -11.53 3.83 11.81
N GLN A 74 -10.38 3.97 12.47
CA GLN A 74 -9.56 2.84 12.90
C GLN A 74 -10.41 1.80 13.64
N GLY A 75 -10.19 0.51 13.36
CA GLY A 75 -11.01 -0.60 13.88
C GLY A 75 -12.31 -0.91 13.12
N SER A 76 -12.80 -0.03 12.25
CA SER A 76 -13.92 -0.32 11.33
C SER A 76 -13.45 -0.68 9.91
N ARG A 77 -12.12 -0.69 9.69
CA ARG A 77 -11.48 -1.06 8.43
C ARG A 77 -11.39 -2.57 8.30
N VAL A 78 -11.40 -3.06 7.06
CA VAL A 78 -11.17 -4.49 6.74
C VAL A 78 -9.70 -4.84 6.86
N VAL A 79 -8.84 -3.97 6.35
CA VAL A 79 -7.40 -4.03 6.57
C VAL A 79 -7.00 -2.73 7.23
N ASP A 80 -6.28 -2.82 8.35
CA ASP A 80 -5.88 -1.67 9.14
C ASP A 80 -4.38 -1.73 9.42
N ASN A 81 -3.61 -1.04 8.58
CA ASN A 81 -2.15 -0.97 8.62
C ASN A 81 -1.45 -2.34 8.48
N ALA A 82 -1.82 -3.13 7.47
CA ALA A 82 -1.05 -4.34 7.16
C ALA A 82 0.28 -3.97 6.51
N ILE A 83 1.38 -4.36 7.15
CA ILE A 83 2.73 -4.04 6.71
C ILE A 83 3.14 -5.04 5.65
N ASN A 84 3.28 -4.57 4.41
CA ASN A 84 3.75 -5.39 3.30
C ASN A 84 5.24 -5.11 3.11
N THR A 85 6.07 -6.16 3.14
CA THR A 85 7.53 -6.07 2.92
C THR A 85 7.91 -6.67 1.57
N LEU A 86 8.70 -5.96 0.76
CA LEU A 86 9.21 -6.46 -0.52
C LEU A 86 10.33 -7.47 -0.28
N GLY A 87 10.08 -8.73 -0.63
CA GLY A 87 11.06 -9.81 -0.56
C GLY A 87 12.05 -9.78 -1.72
N THR A 88 13.15 -10.53 -1.58
CA THR A 88 14.16 -10.71 -2.63
C THR A 88 13.63 -11.45 -3.86
N ASP A 89 12.47 -12.09 -3.75
CA ASP A 89 11.74 -12.74 -4.85
C ASP A 89 10.84 -11.77 -5.62
N GLY A 90 10.88 -10.48 -5.30
CA GLY A 90 10.08 -9.43 -5.93
C GLY A 90 8.61 -9.42 -5.49
N LYS A 91 8.26 -10.14 -4.41
CA LYS A 91 6.89 -10.22 -3.91
C LYS A 91 6.71 -9.47 -2.59
N TRP A 92 5.55 -8.85 -2.44
CA TRP A 92 5.13 -8.24 -1.20
C TRP A 92 4.51 -9.29 -0.27
N THR A 93 5.05 -9.39 0.94
CA THR A 93 4.50 -10.27 1.99
C THR A 93 3.91 -9.42 3.12
N ALA A 94 2.65 -9.68 3.46
CA ALA A 94 1.87 -8.89 4.41
C ALA A 94 1.92 -9.47 5.83
N GLU A 95 2.07 -8.60 6.82
CA GLU A 95 1.88 -8.89 8.24
C GLU A 95 1.03 -7.78 8.91
N PRO A 96 -0.15 -8.09 9.48
CA PRO A 96 -0.84 -9.38 9.38
C PRO A 96 -1.29 -9.71 7.94
N GLN A 97 -1.54 -11.00 7.67
CA GLN A 97 -2.10 -11.44 6.39
C GLN A 97 -3.43 -10.73 6.10
N MET A 98 -3.51 -10.08 4.93
CA MET A 98 -4.71 -9.37 4.49
C MET A 98 -5.74 -10.34 3.89
N LEU A 99 -6.99 -10.23 4.34
CA LEU A 99 -8.11 -11.05 3.89
C LEU A 99 -9.22 -10.16 3.32
N TRP A 100 -9.87 -10.63 2.26
CA TRP A 100 -11.13 -10.03 1.82
C TRP A 100 -12.20 -10.24 2.89
N LYS A 101 -12.99 -9.20 3.22
CA LYS A 101 -14.12 -9.31 4.16
C LYS A 101 -15.16 -10.31 3.64
N ASN A 102 -15.40 -10.28 2.34
CA ASN A 102 -16.21 -11.22 1.60
C ASN A 102 -15.85 -11.14 0.11
N LEU A 103 -16.46 -12.02 -0.68
CA LEU A 103 -16.08 -12.21 -2.07
C LEU A 103 -16.80 -11.30 -3.08
N LYS A 104 -17.83 -10.56 -2.64
CA LYS A 104 -18.78 -9.85 -3.51
C LYS A 104 -18.73 -8.34 -3.39
N ASP A 105 -18.45 -7.84 -2.19
CA ASP A 105 -18.41 -6.41 -1.93
C ASP A 105 -17.15 -5.80 -2.55
N LYS A 106 -17.32 -4.58 -3.07
CA LYS A 106 -16.18 -3.76 -3.43
C LYS A 106 -15.37 -3.42 -2.19
N HIS A 107 -14.06 -3.59 -2.31
CA HIS A 107 -13.09 -3.11 -1.33
C HIS A 107 -12.31 -1.96 -1.96
N TYR A 108 -12.14 -0.89 -1.21
CA TYR A 108 -11.36 0.29 -1.55
C TYR A 108 -10.08 0.26 -0.76
N PHE A 109 -9.01 0.80 -1.35
CA PHE A 109 -7.66 0.66 -0.77
C PHE A 109 -6.89 1.96 -0.76
N ILE A 110 -6.05 2.10 0.26
CA ILE A 110 -4.94 3.05 0.31
C ILE A 110 -3.70 2.25 0.66
N GLY A 111 -2.59 2.53 -0.01
CA GLY A 111 -1.28 2.14 0.49
C GLY A 111 -0.32 3.32 0.55
N VAL A 112 0.56 3.26 1.55
CA VAL A 112 1.46 4.34 1.93
C VAL A 112 2.88 3.80 2.06
N TYR A 113 3.83 4.47 1.42
CA TYR A 113 5.27 4.28 1.61
C TYR A 113 5.90 5.55 2.20
N PRO A 114 6.89 5.42 3.10
CA PRO A 114 7.24 4.20 3.82
C PRO A 114 6.09 3.78 4.77
N HIS A 115 6.18 2.59 5.33
CA HIS A 115 5.17 2.11 6.27
C HIS A 115 5.11 2.97 7.54
N ALA A 116 3.92 3.02 8.15
CA ALA A 116 3.71 3.54 9.49
C ALA A 116 3.83 2.40 10.53
N ASP A 117 4.55 2.65 11.63
CA ASP A 117 4.68 1.69 12.73
C ASP A 117 3.34 1.45 13.46
N VAL A 118 2.49 2.47 13.48
CA VAL A 118 1.15 2.46 14.08
C VAL A 118 0.12 2.85 13.04
N SER A 119 -1.09 2.28 13.15
CA SER A 119 -2.17 2.62 12.22
C SER A 119 -2.57 4.08 12.34
N GLU A 120 -2.73 4.74 11.19
CA GLU A 120 -3.16 6.11 11.09
C GLU A 120 -4.63 6.27 11.51
N THR A 121 -4.89 7.16 12.46
CA THR A 121 -6.25 7.47 12.91
C THR A 121 -7.06 8.16 11.80
N ASP A 122 -6.42 9.00 10.99
CA ASP A 122 -7.04 9.77 9.90
C ASP A 122 -6.20 9.63 8.61
N LEU A 123 -6.61 8.74 7.70
CA LEU A 123 -5.88 8.51 6.43
C LEU A 123 -6.01 9.68 5.43
N THR A 124 -6.80 10.72 5.74
CA THR A 124 -6.73 11.98 4.98
C THR A 124 -5.50 12.81 5.36
N LYS A 125 -4.79 12.42 6.42
CA LYS A 125 -3.63 13.09 6.99
C LYS A 125 -2.57 12.06 7.35
N VAL A 126 -1.85 11.57 6.35
CA VAL A 126 -0.68 10.73 6.57
C VAL A 126 0.41 11.59 7.23
N ALA A 127 0.85 11.20 8.43
CA ALA A 127 1.94 11.88 9.11
C ALA A 127 3.26 11.60 8.38
N CYS A 128 4.05 12.65 8.11
CA CYS A 128 5.37 12.50 7.53
C CYS A 128 6.41 13.28 8.35
N SER A 129 7.55 12.64 8.58
CA SER A 129 8.73 13.28 9.17
C SER A 129 9.77 13.43 8.06
N VAL A 130 10.10 14.68 7.72
CA VAL A 130 11.09 14.96 6.68
C VAL A 130 12.45 15.18 7.34
N ASP A 131 13.40 14.33 7.00
CA ASP A 131 14.80 14.45 7.38
C ASP A 131 15.66 14.56 6.11
N PRO A 132 16.29 15.71 5.83
CA PRO A 132 17.13 15.90 4.65
C PRO A 132 18.28 14.89 4.55
N ALA A 133 18.73 14.31 5.67
CA ALA A 133 19.75 13.27 5.70
C ALA A 133 19.19 11.88 5.36
N LYS A 134 17.87 11.69 5.41
CA LYS A 134 17.17 10.42 5.16
C LYS A 134 16.14 10.56 4.05
N GLN A 135 16.62 10.81 2.85
CA GLN A 135 15.81 11.06 1.66
C GLN A 135 14.79 9.93 1.38
N VAL A 136 15.17 8.66 1.59
CA VAL A 136 14.29 7.50 1.35
C VAL A 136 13.14 7.43 2.34
N GLU A 137 13.41 7.65 3.63
CA GLU A 137 12.37 7.71 4.68
C GLU A 137 11.48 8.96 4.55
N SER A 138 11.97 9.98 3.83
CA SER A 138 11.24 11.23 3.59
C SER A 138 10.44 11.22 2.28
N ASP A 139 10.59 10.19 1.44
CA ASP A 139 9.88 10.05 0.17
C ASP A 139 8.52 9.38 0.43
N ILE A 140 7.47 10.20 0.48
CA ILE A 140 6.13 9.72 0.76
C ILE A 140 5.41 9.40 -0.55
N LEU A 141 5.10 8.13 -0.75
CA LEU A 141 4.25 7.68 -1.85
C LEU A 141 2.89 7.25 -1.33
N VAL A 142 1.84 7.71 -2.00
CA VAL A 142 0.47 7.30 -1.70
C VAL A 142 -0.16 6.74 -2.97
N ALA A 143 -0.81 5.60 -2.81
CA ALA A 143 -1.54 4.92 -3.87
C ALA A 143 -2.98 4.67 -3.39
N THR A 144 -3.95 4.92 -4.26
CA THR A 144 -5.39 4.80 -3.95
C THR A 144 -6.12 3.96 -4.98
N GLU A 145 -7.03 3.11 -4.54
CA GLU A 145 -7.96 2.38 -5.40
C GLU A 145 -9.39 2.58 -4.90
N PHE A 146 -10.05 3.62 -5.41
CA PHE A 146 -11.42 3.99 -5.02
C PHE A 146 -12.48 3.56 -6.05
N SER A 147 -12.10 3.00 -7.21
CA SER A 147 -13.06 2.36 -8.12
C SER A 147 -13.60 1.04 -7.55
N GLY A 148 -12.81 0.45 -6.65
CA GLY A 148 -13.11 -0.72 -5.84
C GLY A 148 -12.75 -2.02 -6.54
N LYS A 149 -12.19 -2.97 -5.79
CA LYS A 149 -11.90 -4.33 -6.26
C LYS A 149 -12.83 -5.34 -5.60
N ILE A 150 -13.13 -6.43 -6.31
CA ILE A 150 -13.96 -7.54 -5.82
C ILE A 150 -13.12 -8.82 -5.91
N ALA A 151 -13.08 -9.60 -4.84
CA ALA A 151 -12.23 -10.79 -4.74
C ALA A 151 -12.51 -11.86 -5.82
N GLU A 152 -13.76 -11.96 -6.30
CA GLU A 152 -14.15 -12.88 -7.37
C GLU A 152 -13.56 -12.50 -8.73
N ASN A 153 -13.35 -11.21 -8.97
CA ASN A 153 -12.90 -10.67 -10.26
C ASN A 153 -11.41 -10.31 -10.28
N ASN A 154 -10.70 -10.59 -9.20
CA ASN A 154 -9.28 -10.32 -9.09
C ASN A 154 -8.48 -11.63 -9.19
N PRO A 155 -7.74 -11.85 -10.29
CA PRO A 155 -6.97 -13.07 -10.51
C PRO A 155 -5.84 -13.29 -9.50
#